data_AF-A0A9D3M3I1-F1
#
_entry.id   AF-A0A9D3M3I1-F1
#
_cell.length_a   1.000
_cell.length_b   1.000
_cell.length_c   1.000
_cell.angle_alpha   90.00
_cell.angle_beta   90.00
_cell.angle_gamma   90.00
#
_symmetry.space_group_name_H-M   'P 1'
#
loop_
_entity.id
_entity.type
_entity.pdbx_description
1 polymer ?
#
loop_
_entity_poly.entity_id
_entity_poly.type
_entity_poly.pdbx_seq_one_letter_code
_entity_poly.pdbx_strand_id
1 'polypeptide(L)'
;RRRRGSRVERGGGRGDLERGGGRGDVERGGGRGARVERGGGRGDLERGGGRGAHEAKEAKEMMEMKEMKEVKEAKEAKEVKEVKEVKEAKEAGPSEVQAGGEVESMEVSGQPETPGETRGEPAPQAVPPPADEKAETWGGRGGATAKEEEDEEDSENDLYRGEDEIHRARSKKGRGDSVTVRDRAAGAKGSCSVEAEVNLLSYSEREWRGNTAKSALIRKGYREAAQSFTGLRRVRGDNYCALRATLFQVLAQSTELPAWLTEEDVTLWPEQLLAEKELIGQWRFPRERGEERAPEGAIEQLKHYMRLLRTRWEAAARAGSAERRQDVCAEVFRAEEEEEEEEYALLEALKFLMLRTACQLHARMLQGADVPVFCWLLFARDSSPCPRLFLTNHLRHVGVSGGLEQVEMFLLGYALQQTIKVYRLYKADTEEFVTYYPDDHTKDWPCVCLLTEDDRHYNVPVSESEELQGTRL
;
A
#
# COMPACT_ATOMS: atom_id res chain seq x y z
N ARG A 1 40.33 -37.16 0.44
CA ARG A 1 39.81 -38.40 1.07
C ARG A 1 39.96 -38.26 2.59
N ARG A 2 38.87 -38.50 3.34
CA ARG A 2 38.72 -39.05 4.73
C ARG A 2 40.05 -39.36 5.49
N ARG A 3 40.23 -39.24 6.81
CA ARG A 3 39.35 -39.14 8.02
C ARG A 3 40.29 -39.10 9.26
N ARG A 4 39.81 -38.53 10.39
CA ARG A 4 39.98 -38.91 11.83
C ARG A 4 41.41 -39.05 12.40
N GLY A 5 41.74 -38.72 13.66
CA GLY A 5 41.00 -38.33 14.87
C GLY A 5 41.81 -38.73 16.14
N SER A 6 41.41 -38.17 17.29
CA SER A 6 41.59 -38.66 18.68
C SER A 6 42.78 -38.19 19.53
N ARG A 7 42.49 -37.48 20.65
CA ARG A 7 42.68 -37.97 22.04
C ARG A 7 41.92 -37.09 23.07
N VAL A 8 41.42 -37.76 24.12
CA VAL A 8 40.54 -37.29 25.22
C VAL A 8 41.26 -37.53 26.57
N GLU A 9 41.07 -36.69 27.61
CA GLU A 9 40.47 -36.94 28.97
C GLU A 9 41.35 -36.26 30.05
N ARG A 10 40.97 -35.87 31.29
CA ARG A 10 39.74 -35.63 32.11
C ARG A 10 40.19 -35.07 33.49
N GLY A 11 39.25 -34.43 34.22
CA GLY A 11 39.21 -34.31 35.70
C GLY A 11 38.80 -32.89 36.17
N GLY A 12 37.86 -32.62 37.10
CA GLY A 12 36.93 -33.40 37.93
C GLY A 12 36.63 -32.70 39.28
N GLY A 13 35.36 -32.38 39.59
CA GLY A 13 34.76 -32.04 40.93
C GLY A 13 34.78 -30.56 41.37
N ARG A 14 33.70 -29.77 41.58
CA ARG A 14 32.44 -29.79 42.39
C ARG A 14 32.58 -29.60 43.92
N GLY A 15 31.86 -28.60 44.48
CA GLY A 15 31.43 -28.54 45.89
C GLY A 15 31.07 -27.13 46.44
N ASP A 16 29.77 -26.88 46.66
CA ASP A 16 29.12 -25.67 47.24
C ASP A 16 29.06 -25.65 48.79
N LEU A 17 28.86 -24.46 49.40
CA LEU A 17 27.78 -24.05 50.35
C LEU A 17 28.16 -23.02 51.46
N GLU A 18 27.38 -21.93 51.48
CA GLU A 18 26.78 -21.10 52.57
C GLU A 18 27.48 -20.87 53.94
N ARG A 19 27.47 -19.61 54.46
CA ARG A 19 26.38 -18.96 55.25
C ARG A 19 26.91 -17.83 56.16
N GLY A 20 26.12 -16.77 56.39
CA GLY A 20 26.29 -15.85 57.52
C GLY A 20 25.56 -14.50 57.37
N GLY A 21 24.47 -14.30 58.13
CA GLY A 21 23.67 -13.07 58.15
C GLY A 21 23.88 -12.20 59.39
N GLY A 22 23.26 -11.02 59.39
CA GLY A 22 23.13 -10.12 60.55
C GLY A 22 22.08 -9.04 60.32
N ARG A 23 21.07 -8.98 61.19
CA ARG A 23 20.01 -7.96 61.25
C ARG A 23 20.37 -6.86 62.27
N GLY A 24 19.83 -5.66 62.10
CA GLY A 24 19.73 -4.63 63.14
C GLY A 24 18.76 -3.51 62.73
N ASP A 25 17.62 -3.43 63.40
CA ASP A 25 16.64 -2.33 63.39
C ASP A 25 16.85 -1.41 64.62
N VAL A 26 16.06 -0.31 64.71
CA VAL A 26 15.85 0.66 65.83
C VAL A 26 16.54 2.04 65.53
N GLU A 27 15.94 3.24 65.55
CA GLU A 27 14.78 3.83 66.26
C GLU A 27 14.30 5.17 65.65
N ARG A 28 13.14 5.66 66.14
CA ARG A 28 12.45 6.93 65.86
C ARG A 28 12.99 8.16 66.64
N GLY A 29 12.80 9.34 66.06
CA GLY A 29 12.58 10.65 66.73
C GLY A 29 12.51 11.76 65.67
N GLY A 30 11.57 12.72 65.58
CA GLY A 30 10.67 13.33 66.55
C GLY A 30 11.14 14.76 66.85
N GLY A 31 10.54 15.81 66.25
CA GLY A 31 10.79 17.20 66.69
C GLY A 31 10.44 18.31 65.69
N ARG A 32 9.49 19.16 66.09
CA ARG A 32 8.98 20.35 65.38
C ARG A 32 9.87 21.57 65.65
N GLY A 33 9.87 22.55 64.76
CA GLY A 33 10.39 23.89 65.06
C GLY A 33 10.18 24.89 63.92
N ALA A 34 9.08 25.63 63.97
CA ALA A 34 8.86 26.81 63.15
C ALA A 34 9.58 28.02 63.77
N ARG A 35 10.33 28.80 62.98
CA ARG A 35 10.53 30.23 63.22
C ARG A 35 10.85 30.98 61.91
N VAL A 36 10.05 32.01 61.70
CA VAL A 36 10.13 33.04 60.66
C VAL A 36 11.30 33.99 60.95
N GLU A 37 12.10 34.36 59.93
CA GLU A 37 12.34 35.76 59.56
C GLU A 37 13.12 35.95 58.25
N ARG A 38 12.95 37.16 57.71
CA ARG A 38 13.11 37.63 56.32
C ARG A 38 14.55 37.68 55.80
N GLY A 39 14.70 37.48 54.50
CA GLY A 39 15.83 37.96 53.70
C GLY A 39 15.60 37.71 52.21
N GLY A 40 15.47 38.78 51.41
CA GLY A 40 15.08 38.70 50.00
C GLY A 40 16.19 38.23 49.05
N GLY A 41 15.76 37.65 47.94
CA GLY A 41 16.59 37.38 46.76
C GLY A 41 15.69 36.94 45.60
N ARG A 42 15.61 37.76 44.55
CA ARG A 42 14.98 37.43 43.27
C ARG A 42 15.91 36.52 42.47
N GLY A 43 15.36 35.57 41.72
CA GLY A 43 16.10 34.81 40.70
C GLY A 43 15.45 33.47 40.34
N ASP A 44 14.46 33.53 39.45
CA ASP A 44 14.11 32.58 38.38
C ASP A 44 14.12 31.06 38.65
N LEU A 45 12.91 30.51 38.80
CA LEU A 45 12.60 29.09 38.62
C LEU A 45 11.82 28.93 37.31
N GLU A 46 12.49 28.54 36.23
CA GLU A 46 11.83 28.19 34.97
C GLU A 46 10.98 26.93 35.14
N ARG A 47 9.72 27.06 34.71
CA ARG A 47 8.69 26.01 34.68
C ARG A 47 9.09 24.87 33.76
N GLY A 48 9.24 23.67 34.32
CA GLY A 48 8.96 22.43 33.61
C GLY A 48 7.46 22.34 33.31
N GLY A 49 7.06 22.64 32.07
CA GLY A 49 5.65 22.66 31.65
C GLY A 49 5.49 22.61 30.14
N GLY A 50 6.17 21.69 29.46
CA GLY A 50 6.15 21.59 27.98
C GLY A 50 5.48 20.32 27.41
N ARG A 51 5.34 19.24 28.18
CA ARG A 51 4.82 17.96 27.63
C ARG A 51 3.29 17.86 27.68
N GLY A 52 2.67 18.22 28.80
CA GLY A 52 1.21 18.15 28.93
C GLY A 52 0.44 19.18 28.09
N ALA A 53 1.08 20.28 27.66
CA ALA A 53 0.41 21.30 26.84
C ALA A 53 0.32 20.90 25.36
N HIS A 54 1.26 20.08 24.86
CA HIS A 54 1.23 19.58 23.48
C HIS A 54 0.23 18.44 23.34
N GLU A 55 0.27 17.46 24.24
CA GLU A 55 -0.69 16.35 24.28
C GLU A 55 -2.13 16.84 24.49
N ALA A 56 -2.34 17.88 25.31
CA ALA A 56 -3.66 18.49 25.48
C ALA A 56 -4.14 19.24 24.23
N LYS A 57 -3.23 19.79 23.43
CA LYS A 57 -3.57 20.47 22.17
C LYS A 57 -3.95 19.45 21.09
N GLU A 58 -3.18 18.37 20.96
CA GLU A 58 -3.46 17.27 20.02
C GLU A 58 -4.75 16.53 20.39
N ALA A 59 -5.01 16.28 21.68
CA ALA A 59 -6.25 15.66 22.12
C ALA A 59 -7.48 16.55 21.87
N LYS A 60 -7.32 17.88 21.99
CA LYS A 60 -8.39 18.84 21.70
C LYS A 60 -8.70 18.90 20.20
N GLU A 61 -7.68 18.94 19.36
CA GLU A 61 -7.83 18.93 17.90
C GLU A 61 -8.45 17.61 17.40
N MET A 62 -8.13 16.47 18.03
CA MET A 62 -8.75 15.18 17.73
C MET A 62 -10.24 15.12 18.11
N MET A 63 -10.63 15.74 19.23
CA MET A 63 -12.06 15.86 19.59
C MET A 63 -12.82 16.75 18.60
N GLU A 64 -12.24 17.89 18.21
CA GLU A 64 -12.86 18.81 17.24
C GLU A 64 -13.05 18.16 15.85
N MET A 65 -12.08 17.36 15.39
CA MET A 65 -12.24 16.57 14.16
C MET A 65 -13.30 15.48 14.26
N LYS A 66 -13.43 14.83 15.43
CA LYS A 66 -14.47 13.81 15.66
C LYS A 66 -15.88 14.43 15.63
N GLU A 67 -16.05 15.59 16.26
CA GLU A 67 -17.32 16.33 16.22
C GLU A 67 -17.68 16.80 14.80
N MET A 68 -16.69 17.25 14.00
CA MET A 68 -16.93 17.62 12.60
C MET A 68 -17.34 16.41 11.74
N LYS A 69 -16.78 15.22 12.00
CA LYS A 69 -17.15 13.97 11.31
C LYS A 69 -18.59 13.57 11.63
N GLU A 70 -19.00 13.62 12.90
CA GLU A 70 -20.37 13.32 13.32
C GLU A 70 -21.39 14.31 12.73
N VAL A 71 -21.05 15.60 12.64
CA VAL A 71 -21.90 16.62 12.01
C VAL A 71 -22.02 16.41 10.49
N LYS A 72 -20.96 15.96 9.82
CA LYS A 72 -20.97 15.67 8.38
C LYS A 72 -21.83 14.44 8.07
N GLU A 73 -21.66 13.36 8.83
CA GLU A 73 -22.48 12.15 8.70
C GLU A 73 -23.98 12.44 8.98
N ALA A 74 -24.28 13.30 9.96
CA ALA A 74 -25.65 13.73 10.23
C ALA A 74 -26.28 14.57 9.11
N LYS A 75 -25.48 15.37 8.38
CA LYS A 75 -25.95 16.14 7.21
C LYS A 75 -26.21 15.23 6.01
N GLU A 76 -25.30 14.31 5.73
CA GLU A 76 -25.45 13.33 4.63
C GLU A 76 -26.66 12.40 4.87
N ALA A 77 -26.88 11.94 6.11
CA ALA A 77 -28.05 11.15 6.45
C ALA A 77 -29.38 11.91 6.27
N LYS A 78 -29.38 13.25 6.47
CA LYS A 78 -30.55 14.10 6.26
C LYS A 78 -30.84 14.31 4.77
N GLU A 79 -29.82 14.54 3.95
CA GLU A 79 -29.97 14.68 2.50
C GLU A 79 -30.46 13.37 1.84
N VAL A 80 -29.94 12.21 2.27
CA VAL A 80 -30.40 10.90 1.75
C VAL A 80 -31.88 10.65 2.10
N LYS A 81 -32.33 11.12 3.27
CA LYS A 81 -33.74 11.00 3.68
C LYS A 81 -34.67 11.89 2.85
N GLU A 82 -34.27 13.13 2.58
CA GLU A 82 -35.03 14.06 1.74
C GLU A 82 -35.12 13.56 0.27
N VAL A 83 -34.05 12.99 -0.28
CA VAL A 83 -34.06 12.41 -1.65
C VAL A 83 -34.96 11.18 -1.75
N LYS A 84 -35.05 10.37 -0.68
CA LYS A 84 -35.92 9.20 -0.64
C LYS A 84 -37.40 9.57 -0.57
N GLU A 85 -37.76 10.59 0.22
CA GLU A 85 -39.13 11.10 0.31
C GLU A 85 -39.60 11.74 -1.02
N VAL A 86 -38.71 12.43 -1.75
CA VAL A 86 -39.02 12.98 -3.09
C VAL A 86 -39.21 11.88 -4.14
N LYS A 87 -38.52 10.74 -4.00
CA LYS A 87 -38.65 9.61 -4.93
C LYS A 87 -39.93 8.81 -4.71
N GLU A 88 -40.33 8.60 -3.45
CA GLU A 88 -41.59 7.95 -3.09
C GLU A 88 -42.82 8.81 -3.47
N ALA A 89 -42.71 10.14 -3.46
CA ALA A 89 -43.77 11.04 -3.95
C ALA A 89 -43.94 11.05 -5.48
N LYS A 90 -42.97 10.53 -6.24
CA LYS A 90 -42.99 10.52 -7.73
C LYS A 90 -43.49 9.20 -8.32
N GLU A 91 -43.57 8.13 -7.53
CA GLU A 91 -44.05 6.80 -7.96
C GLU A 91 -45.55 6.57 -7.71
N ALA A 92 -46.25 7.50 -7.05
CA ALA A 92 -47.71 7.54 -6.99
C ALA A 92 -48.29 8.41 -8.12
N GLY A 93 -48.39 7.86 -9.34
CA GLY A 93 -48.94 8.58 -10.50
C GLY A 93 -50.48 8.72 -10.46
N PRO A 94 -51.07 9.69 -11.20
CA PRO A 94 -52.47 9.63 -11.58
C PRO A 94 -52.63 8.85 -12.90
N SER A 95 -53.76 8.16 -13.00
CA SER A 95 -54.23 7.33 -14.09
C SER A 95 -54.65 8.13 -15.33
N GLU A 96 -54.43 7.55 -16.52
CA GLU A 96 -54.87 8.05 -17.82
C GLU A 96 -56.39 8.11 -17.96
N VAL A 97 -56.92 9.23 -18.50
CA VAL A 97 -58.15 9.25 -19.32
C VAL A 97 -57.99 10.23 -20.48
N GLN A 98 -58.61 9.85 -21.60
CA GLN A 98 -58.49 10.32 -22.99
C GLN A 98 -58.97 11.75 -23.31
N ALA A 99 -58.54 12.18 -24.50
CA ALA A 99 -59.23 12.98 -25.53
C ALA A 99 -59.18 14.53 -25.45
N GLY A 100 -58.45 15.10 -26.43
CA GLY A 100 -58.95 16.06 -27.44
C GLY A 100 -59.42 17.45 -27.02
N GLY A 101 -58.94 18.47 -27.74
CA GLY A 101 -59.63 19.77 -27.87
C GLY A 101 -58.77 21.00 -27.60
N GLU A 102 -58.84 21.96 -28.52
CA GLU A 102 -58.14 23.24 -28.57
C GLU A 102 -58.63 24.29 -27.53
N VAL A 103 -57.97 25.46 -27.59
CA VAL A 103 -58.35 26.86 -27.24
C VAL A 103 -58.19 27.42 -25.81
N GLU A 104 -57.31 28.42 -25.76
CA GLU A 104 -57.35 29.76 -25.12
C GLU A 104 -57.89 30.02 -23.69
N SER A 105 -57.06 30.82 -22.98
CA SER A 105 -57.39 32.01 -22.16
C SER A 105 -57.55 31.91 -20.62
N MET A 106 -56.79 32.82 -19.97
CA MET A 106 -57.11 33.70 -18.83
C MET A 106 -57.50 33.15 -17.44
N GLU A 107 -56.57 33.39 -16.50
CA GLU A 107 -56.70 34.21 -15.28
C GLU A 107 -57.77 33.94 -14.19
N VAL A 108 -57.25 33.82 -12.95
CA VAL A 108 -57.61 34.58 -11.72
C VAL A 108 -58.47 33.92 -10.61
N SER A 109 -57.78 33.76 -9.47
CA SER A 109 -58.18 33.94 -8.05
C SER A 109 -59.15 33.00 -7.33
N GLY A 110 -58.83 32.74 -6.05
CA GLY A 110 -59.81 32.42 -5.00
C GLY A 110 -59.36 31.42 -3.93
N GLN A 111 -58.62 31.89 -2.92
CA GLN A 111 -58.67 31.34 -1.54
C GLN A 111 -60.07 31.62 -0.91
N PRO A 112 -60.39 31.20 0.34
CA PRO A 112 -59.91 30.10 1.21
C PRO A 112 -61.09 29.28 1.80
N GLU A 113 -60.83 28.30 2.68
CA GLU A 113 -61.46 28.12 4.03
C GLU A 113 -61.32 26.68 4.57
N THR A 114 -60.86 26.60 5.83
CA THR A 114 -60.90 25.46 6.78
C THR A 114 -62.31 25.42 7.44
N PRO A 115 -62.70 24.57 8.44
CA PRO A 115 -61.95 23.63 9.32
C PRO A 115 -62.71 22.30 9.69
N GLY A 116 -62.13 21.49 10.60
CA GLY A 116 -62.84 20.45 11.39
C GLY A 116 -62.15 19.07 11.34
N GLU A 117 -61.31 18.71 12.30
CA GLU A 117 -61.61 18.10 13.62
C GLU A 117 -61.51 16.56 13.66
N THR A 118 -60.45 16.10 14.37
CA THR A 118 -60.41 15.02 15.37
C THR A 118 -60.53 13.53 14.98
N ARG A 119 -59.44 12.80 15.31
CA ARG A 119 -59.37 11.71 16.34
C ARG A 119 -58.95 10.32 15.85
N GLY A 120 -57.85 9.83 16.43
CA GLY A 120 -57.74 8.44 16.91
C GLY A 120 -56.58 7.61 16.37
N GLU A 121 -55.45 7.57 17.09
CA GLU A 121 -54.58 6.38 17.14
C GLU A 121 -55.26 5.27 17.97
N PRO A 122 -54.93 3.97 17.74
CA PRO A 122 -53.82 3.36 18.49
C PRO A 122 -52.99 2.30 17.71
N ALA A 123 -51.78 2.03 18.19
CA ALA A 123 -50.95 0.84 17.91
C ALA A 123 -50.71 0.07 19.23
N PRO A 124 -49.95 -1.05 19.29
CA PRO A 124 -49.79 -2.22 18.39
C PRO A 124 -50.00 -3.55 19.16
N GLN A 125 -50.07 -4.72 18.47
CA GLN A 125 -49.94 -6.04 19.13
C GLN A 125 -49.07 -7.03 18.34
N ALA A 126 -48.32 -7.81 19.11
CA ALA A 126 -47.27 -8.77 18.73
C ALA A 126 -47.80 -10.19 18.48
N VAL A 127 -47.03 -11.01 17.75
CA VAL A 127 -47.30 -12.46 17.52
C VAL A 127 -46.00 -13.27 17.76
N PRO A 128 -46.06 -14.45 18.42
CA PRO A 128 -44.89 -15.26 18.85
C PRO A 128 -44.53 -16.43 17.91
N PRO A 129 -43.41 -17.17 18.15
CA PRO A 129 -42.95 -18.30 17.33
C PRO A 129 -43.35 -19.68 17.92
N PRO A 130 -43.27 -20.80 17.15
CA PRO A 130 -43.36 -22.15 17.72
C PRO A 130 -42.01 -22.88 17.76
N ALA A 131 -41.91 -23.79 18.73
CA ALA A 131 -40.74 -24.58 19.14
C ALA A 131 -40.86 -26.09 18.76
N ASP A 132 -39.74 -26.78 19.01
CA ASP A 132 -39.34 -28.18 18.74
C ASP A 132 -40.26 -29.31 19.26
N GLU A 133 -40.14 -30.51 18.68
CA GLU A 133 -40.03 -31.80 19.43
C GLU A 133 -39.29 -32.94 18.66
N LYS A 134 -38.20 -33.42 19.29
CA LYS A 134 -37.78 -34.83 19.61
C LYS A 134 -37.47 -35.83 18.48
N ALA A 135 -36.24 -36.32 18.29
CA ALA A 135 -35.35 -37.16 19.14
C ALA A 135 -35.71 -38.67 19.16
N GLU A 136 -34.92 -39.48 18.44
CA GLU A 136 -34.68 -40.89 18.77
C GLU A 136 -33.17 -41.22 18.65
N THR A 137 -32.67 -41.95 19.63
CA THR A 137 -31.30 -42.42 19.79
C THR A 137 -31.28 -43.94 19.89
N TRP A 138 -30.33 -44.60 19.22
CA TRP A 138 -29.57 -45.83 19.57
C TRP A 138 -28.49 -45.95 18.48
N GLY A 139 -27.24 -46.38 18.67
CA GLY A 139 -26.39 -46.82 19.76
C GLY A 139 -25.06 -47.19 19.07
N GLY A 140 -23.92 -46.72 19.58
CA GLY A 140 -22.68 -46.64 18.81
C GLY A 140 -21.90 -47.95 18.60
N ARG A 141 -20.97 -47.94 17.63
CA ARG A 141 -19.60 -48.44 17.75
C ARG A 141 -18.73 -48.09 16.52
N GLY A 142 -17.62 -47.38 16.77
CA GLY A 142 -16.29 -47.60 16.14
C GLY A 142 -16.06 -47.20 14.67
N GLY A 143 -15.16 -46.24 14.45
CA GLY A 143 -14.51 -46.04 13.15
C GLY A 143 -13.95 -44.63 12.96
N ALA A 144 -12.72 -44.41 13.41
CA ALA A 144 -11.97 -43.19 13.11
C ALA A 144 -11.78 -43.03 11.60
N THR A 145 -12.23 -41.92 11.03
CA THR A 145 -11.76 -41.41 9.74
C THR A 145 -11.57 -39.91 9.86
N ALA A 146 -10.32 -39.50 9.65
CA ALA A 146 -9.91 -38.12 9.60
C ALA A 146 -10.68 -37.41 8.47
N LYS A 147 -11.25 -36.24 8.77
CA LYS A 147 -11.66 -35.31 7.72
C LYS A 147 -10.40 -34.86 7.00
N GLU A 148 -10.35 -35.14 5.71
CA GLU A 148 -9.45 -34.47 4.78
C GLU A 148 -9.88 -33.00 4.76
N GLU A 149 -9.04 -32.14 5.34
CA GLU A 149 -9.05 -30.71 5.04
C GLU A 149 -8.52 -30.60 3.61
N GLU A 150 -9.42 -30.34 2.65
CA GLU A 150 -9.01 -30.00 1.29
C GLU A 150 -8.35 -28.61 1.33
N ASP A 151 -7.10 -28.55 0.85
CA ASP A 151 -6.27 -27.35 0.77
C ASP A 151 -6.99 -26.22 0.01
N GLU A 152 -7.30 -25.11 0.69
CA GLU A 152 -7.87 -23.89 0.08
C GLU A 152 -6.93 -23.26 -0.98
N GLU A 153 -5.64 -23.64 -1.02
CA GLU A 153 -4.64 -23.19 -2.00
C GLU A 153 -4.85 -23.75 -3.41
N ASP A 154 -5.53 -24.89 -3.60
CA ASP A 154 -5.78 -25.43 -4.96
C ASP A 154 -6.96 -24.72 -5.65
N SER A 155 -7.82 -24.02 -4.88
CA SER A 155 -8.98 -23.29 -5.44
C SER A 155 -8.59 -22.03 -6.21
N GLU A 156 -7.49 -21.37 -5.81
CA GLU A 156 -6.97 -20.19 -6.52
C GLU A 156 -6.31 -20.54 -7.85
N ASN A 157 -5.69 -21.73 -7.95
CA ASN A 157 -5.07 -22.21 -9.18
C ASN A 157 -6.13 -22.72 -10.19
N ASP A 158 -7.30 -23.16 -9.71
CA ASP A 158 -8.42 -23.60 -10.55
C ASP A 158 -9.18 -22.43 -11.20
N LEU A 159 -9.09 -21.22 -10.64
CA LEU A 159 -9.63 -19.98 -11.22
C LEU A 159 -8.98 -19.58 -12.56
N TYR A 160 -7.81 -20.14 -12.88
CA TYR A 160 -7.02 -19.80 -14.08
C TYR A 160 -7.07 -20.89 -15.17
N ARG A 161 -7.71 -22.02 -14.89
CA ARG A 161 -7.76 -23.18 -15.78
C ARG A 161 -9.15 -23.28 -16.41
N GLY A 162 -9.21 -23.54 -17.71
CA GLY A 162 -10.51 -23.76 -18.36
C GLY A 162 -11.14 -25.07 -17.88
N GLU A 163 -12.48 -25.16 -17.86
CA GLU A 163 -13.20 -26.39 -17.47
C GLU A 163 -12.68 -27.63 -18.22
N ASP A 164 -12.34 -27.49 -19.51
CA ASP A 164 -11.76 -28.55 -20.34
C ASP A 164 -10.35 -28.99 -19.92
N GLU A 165 -9.59 -28.11 -19.27
CA GLU A 165 -8.24 -28.37 -18.79
C GLU A 165 -8.26 -29.00 -17.40
N ILE A 166 -9.18 -28.55 -16.55
CA ILE A 166 -9.50 -29.14 -15.25
C ILE A 166 -10.02 -30.57 -15.48
N HIS A 167 -10.94 -30.75 -16.42
CA HIS A 167 -11.48 -32.05 -16.80
C HIS A 167 -10.41 -32.95 -17.42
N ARG A 168 -9.54 -32.42 -18.29
CA ARG A 168 -8.41 -33.20 -18.85
C ARG A 168 -7.40 -33.61 -17.79
N ALA A 169 -7.11 -32.77 -16.80
CA ALA A 169 -6.22 -33.14 -15.71
C ALA A 169 -6.85 -34.15 -14.76
N ARG A 170 -8.14 -34.02 -14.44
CA ARG A 170 -8.90 -35.03 -13.68
C ARG A 170 -8.94 -36.37 -14.41
N SER A 171 -9.13 -36.38 -15.73
CA SER A 171 -9.02 -37.61 -16.55
C SER A 171 -7.60 -38.19 -16.61
N LYS A 172 -6.55 -37.35 -16.56
CA LYS A 172 -5.15 -37.80 -16.50
C LYS A 172 -4.75 -38.31 -15.12
N LYS A 173 -5.33 -37.79 -14.02
CA LYS A 173 -5.07 -38.21 -12.63
C LYS A 173 -5.52 -39.65 -12.33
N GLY A 174 -6.35 -40.25 -13.20
CA GLY A 174 -6.72 -41.68 -13.18
C GLY A 174 -5.68 -42.64 -13.80
N ARG A 175 -4.62 -42.12 -14.43
CA ARG A 175 -3.47 -42.91 -14.89
C ARG A 175 -2.23 -42.30 -14.25
N GLY A 176 -1.71 -42.99 -13.24
CA GLY A 176 -0.61 -42.52 -12.40
C GLY A 176 0.55 -41.98 -13.22
N ASP A 177 0.68 -40.66 -13.25
CA ASP A 177 1.93 -39.97 -13.50
C ASP A 177 1.94 -38.72 -12.63
N SER A 178 2.70 -38.79 -11.55
CA SER A 178 2.87 -37.73 -10.56
C SER A 178 3.90 -36.75 -11.08
N VAL A 179 3.50 -35.86 -11.99
CA VAL A 179 4.27 -34.65 -12.27
C VAL A 179 3.92 -33.63 -11.20
N THR A 180 4.80 -33.52 -10.21
CA THR A 180 4.69 -32.62 -9.08
C THR A 180 4.89 -31.16 -9.52
N VAL A 181 4.08 -30.28 -8.93
CA VAL A 181 4.04 -28.81 -9.07
C VAL A 181 5.28 -28.14 -8.43
N ARG A 182 6.45 -28.78 -8.48
CA ARG A 182 7.61 -28.39 -7.67
C ARG A 182 8.51 -27.30 -8.27
N ASP A 183 8.19 -26.75 -9.44
CA ASP A 183 9.04 -25.73 -10.09
C ASP A 183 8.56 -24.28 -9.93
N ARG A 184 7.50 -24.00 -9.15
CA ARG A 184 7.00 -22.63 -8.94
C ARG A 184 7.50 -21.91 -7.69
N ALA A 185 8.28 -22.58 -6.85
CA ALA A 185 8.84 -22.00 -5.61
C ALA A 185 10.32 -22.36 -5.38
N ALA A 186 11.06 -22.69 -6.44
CA ALA A 186 12.52 -22.70 -6.40
C ALA A 186 12.98 -21.39 -7.02
N GLY A 187 13.21 -20.37 -6.19
CA GLY A 187 13.93 -19.18 -6.61
C GLY A 187 15.21 -19.61 -7.32
N ALA A 188 15.30 -19.30 -8.61
CA ALA A 188 16.54 -19.42 -9.35
C ALA A 188 17.53 -18.47 -8.65
N LYS A 189 18.37 -19.03 -7.77
CA LYS A 189 19.54 -18.31 -7.28
C LYS A 189 20.36 -17.91 -8.51
N GLY A 190 20.41 -16.61 -8.81
CA GLY A 190 21.16 -16.05 -9.92
C GLY A 190 20.34 -15.49 -11.10
N SER A 191 19.00 -15.34 -11.02
CA SER A 191 18.24 -14.61 -12.05
C SER A 191 18.11 -13.12 -11.69
N CYS A 192 18.39 -12.22 -12.65
CA CYS A 192 18.25 -10.77 -12.49
C CYS A 192 16.85 -10.40 -11.97
N SER A 193 16.74 -9.35 -11.15
CA SER A 193 15.45 -8.94 -10.59
C SER A 193 14.52 -8.31 -11.62
N VAL A 194 15.08 -7.88 -12.76
CA VAL A 194 14.36 -7.57 -14.00
C VAL A 194 14.95 -8.47 -15.10
N GLU A 195 14.11 -9.31 -15.69
CA GLU A 195 14.55 -10.33 -16.64
C GLU A 195 14.90 -9.74 -18.02
N ALA A 196 15.53 -10.58 -18.85
CA ALA A 196 15.77 -10.28 -20.25
C ALA A 196 14.44 -10.05 -20.99
N GLU A 197 14.50 -9.23 -22.04
CA GLU A 197 13.36 -8.93 -22.88
C GLU A 197 12.84 -10.19 -23.60
N VAL A 198 11.52 -10.31 -23.62
CA VAL A 198 10.80 -11.32 -24.41
C VAL A 198 9.73 -10.64 -25.26
N ASN A 199 9.37 -11.25 -26.40
CA ASN A 199 8.28 -10.73 -27.22
C ASN A 199 6.95 -10.71 -26.44
N LEU A 200 6.25 -9.58 -26.48
CA LEU A 200 5.08 -9.31 -25.66
C LEU A 200 3.91 -10.27 -25.94
N LEU A 201 3.61 -10.55 -27.21
CA LEU A 201 2.51 -11.44 -27.59
C LEU A 201 2.84 -12.90 -27.30
N SER A 202 4.07 -13.32 -27.62
CA SER A 202 4.57 -14.66 -27.25
C SER A 202 4.54 -14.89 -25.74
N TYR A 203 4.82 -13.86 -24.94
CA TYR A 203 4.67 -13.91 -23.48
C TYR A 203 3.22 -14.11 -23.08
N SER A 204 2.31 -13.28 -23.61
CA SER A 204 0.88 -13.34 -23.33
C SER A 204 0.29 -14.72 -23.63
N GLU A 205 0.58 -15.30 -24.80
CA GLU A 205 0.11 -16.63 -25.19
C GLU A 205 0.66 -17.74 -24.29
N ARG A 206 1.90 -17.59 -23.82
CA ARG A 206 2.56 -18.59 -22.98
C ARG A 206 2.02 -18.58 -21.55
N GLU A 207 1.82 -17.41 -20.95
CA GLU A 207 1.37 -17.29 -19.55
C GLU A 207 -0.15 -17.43 -19.44
N TRP A 208 -0.90 -16.83 -20.38
CA TRP A 208 -2.35 -16.82 -20.37
C TRP A 208 -2.91 -17.81 -21.38
N ARG A 209 -2.86 -19.12 -21.06
CA ARG A 209 -3.33 -20.21 -21.96
C ARG A 209 -4.80 -20.60 -21.79
N GLY A 210 -5.44 -20.22 -20.69
CA GLY A 210 -6.79 -20.64 -20.34
C GLY A 210 -7.88 -20.03 -21.26
N ASN A 211 -9.03 -20.70 -21.34
CA ASN A 211 -10.22 -20.19 -22.03
C ASN A 211 -11.15 -19.39 -21.11
N THR A 212 -10.68 -19.01 -19.92
CA THR A 212 -11.49 -18.23 -18.96
C THR A 212 -11.70 -16.81 -19.46
N ALA A 213 -12.75 -16.14 -18.98
CA ALA A 213 -13.01 -14.74 -19.28
C ALA A 213 -11.83 -13.84 -18.84
N LYS A 214 -11.23 -14.12 -17.67
CA LYS A 214 -10.03 -13.41 -17.20
C LYS A 214 -8.86 -13.58 -18.16
N SER A 215 -8.54 -14.80 -18.59
CA SER A 215 -7.45 -15.02 -19.55
C SER A 215 -7.72 -14.35 -20.90
N ALA A 216 -8.97 -14.38 -21.39
CA ALA A 216 -9.35 -13.70 -22.61
C ALA A 216 -9.18 -12.17 -22.50
N LEU A 217 -9.57 -11.58 -21.36
CA LEU A 217 -9.45 -10.16 -21.07
C LEU A 217 -7.97 -9.72 -20.98
N ILE A 218 -7.13 -10.46 -20.24
CA ILE A 218 -5.70 -10.14 -20.13
C ILE A 218 -5.01 -10.24 -21.51
N ARG A 219 -5.30 -11.30 -22.29
CA ARG A 219 -4.80 -11.41 -23.68
C ARG A 219 -5.30 -10.28 -24.57
N LYS A 220 -6.50 -9.73 -24.32
CA LYS A 220 -6.97 -8.52 -25.01
C LYS A 220 -6.11 -7.32 -24.63
N GLY A 221 -5.88 -7.10 -23.34
CA GLY A 221 -5.01 -6.02 -22.85
C GLY A 221 -3.60 -6.09 -23.44
N TYR A 222 -2.99 -7.28 -23.50
CA TYR A 222 -1.69 -7.48 -24.15
C TYR A 222 -1.70 -7.15 -25.64
N ARG A 223 -2.76 -7.54 -26.38
CA ARG A 223 -2.90 -7.18 -27.81
C ARG A 223 -3.04 -5.67 -28.01
N GLU A 224 -3.69 -4.98 -27.07
CA GLU A 224 -3.82 -3.53 -27.13
C GLU A 224 -2.50 -2.83 -26.79
N ALA A 225 -1.80 -3.27 -25.74
CA ALA A 225 -0.46 -2.81 -25.41
C ALA A 225 0.56 -3.06 -26.54
N ALA A 226 0.38 -4.14 -27.32
CA ALA A 226 1.24 -4.48 -28.46
C ALA A 226 1.17 -3.47 -29.62
N GLN A 227 0.23 -2.51 -29.59
CA GLN A 227 0.22 -1.39 -30.54
C GLN A 227 1.33 -0.38 -30.26
N SER A 228 1.83 -0.32 -29.01
CA SER A 228 2.89 0.61 -28.59
C SER A 228 4.20 -0.09 -28.22
N PHE A 229 4.15 -1.39 -27.92
CA PHE A 229 5.29 -2.13 -27.39
C PHE A 229 5.47 -3.46 -28.11
N THR A 230 6.72 -3.86 -28.33
CA THR A 230 7.07 -5.13 -28.98
C THR A 230 7.58 -6.17 -27.99
N GLY A 231 8.21 -5.69 -26.91
CA GLY A 231 8.81 -6.52 -25.88
C GLY A 231 8.25 -6.29 -24.48
N LEU A 232 8.65 -7.18 -23.58
CA LEU A 232 8.35 -7.17 -22.16
C LEU A 232 9.56 -7.65 -21.38
N ARG A 233 9.87 -6.99 -20.28
CA ARG A 233 10.75 -7.50 -19.24
C ARG A 233 9.92 -7.83 -18.01
N ARG A 234 9.99 -9.10 -17.59
CA ARG A 234 9.37 -9.52 -16.33
C ARG A 234 10.13 -8.93 -15.16
N VAL A 235 9.40 -8.42 -14.18
CA VAL A 235 9.97 -7.93 -12.93
C VAL A 235 9.70 -8.96 -11.84
N ARG A 236 10.67 -9.14 -10.94
CA ARG A 236 10.54 -9.98 -9.75
C ARG A 236 9.27 -9.59 -8.98
N GLY A 237 8.35 -10.55 -8.85
CA GLY A 237 7.06 -10.39 -8.17
C GLY A 237 7.19 -10.47 -6.65
N ASP A 238 8.11 -9.71 -6.06
CA ASP A 238 8.19 -9.53 -4.61
C ASP A 238 7.50 -8.21 -4.18
N ASN A 239 7.58 -7.92 -2.89
CA ASN A 239 6.96 -6.73 -2.29
C ASN A 239 7.60 -5.39 -2.71
N TYR A 240 8.63 -5.40 -3.57
CA TYR A 240 9.22 -4.22 -4.21
C TYR A 240 8.81 -4.05 -5.68
N CYS A 241 7.98 -4.94 -6.24
CA CYS A 241 7.70 -5.01 -7.68
C CYS A 241 7.40 -3.65 -8.34
N ALA A 242 6.50 -2.85 -7.77
CA ALA A 242 6.14 -1.53 -8.29
C ALA A 242 7.31 -0.52 -8.25
N LEU A 243 8.05 -0.46 -7.14
CA LEU A 243 9.22 0.40 -6.99
C LEU A 243 10.33 0.01 -7.97
N ARG A 244 10.58 -1.29 -8.10
CA ARG A 244 11.59 -1.85 -9.01
C ARG A 244 11.26 -1.57 -10.46
N ALA A 245 10.03 -1.85 -10.89
CA ALA A 245 9.60 -1.61 -12.27
C ALA A 245 9.69 -0.12 -12.63
N THR A 246 9.29 0.76 -11.71
CA THR A 246 9.37 2.21 -11.89
C THR A 246 10.82 2.68 -11.96
N LEU A 247 11.67 2.29 -11.00
CA LEU A 247 13.08 2.68 -10.97
C LEU A 247 13.83 2.18 -12.20
N PHE A 248 13.56 0.95 -12.65
CA PHE A 248 14.13 0.40 -13.88
C PHE A 248 13.82 1.30 -15.08
N GLN A 249 12.55 1.65 -15.29
CA GLN A 249 12.17 2.52 -16.40
C GLN A 249 12.79 3.91 -16.29
N VAL A 250 12.82 4.47 -15.08
CA VAL A 250 13.45 5.76 -14.80
C VAL A 250 14.92 5.73 -15.22
N LEU A 251 15.71 4.76 -14.75
CA LEU A 251 17.13 4.67 -15.07
C LEU A 251 17.37 4.35 -16.55
N ALA A 252 16.56 3.47 -17.15
CA ALA A 252 16.69 3.11 -18.55
C ALA A 252 16.39 4.26 -19.53
N GLN A 253 15.50 5.18 -19.14
CA GLN A 253 14.97 6.22 -20.04
C GLN A 253 15.48 7.63 -19.73
N SER A 254 16.03 7.88 -18.55
CA SER A 254 16.48 9.23 -18.16
C SER A 254 17.61 9.73 -19.05
N THR A 255 17.39 10.88 -19.69
CA THR A 255 18.40 11.62 -20.47
C THR A 255 18.93 12.84 -19.73
N GLU A 256 18.29 13.21 -18.63
CA GLU A 256 18.64 14.34 -17.78
C GLU A 256 18.41 14.00 -16.31
N LEU A 257 19.11 14.72 -15.43
CA LEU A 257 18.91 14.59 -14.00
C LEU A 257 17.82 15.57 -13.55
N PRO A 258 16.80 15.15 -12.77
CA PRO A 258 15.77 16.06 -12.29
C PRO A 258 16.35 17.25 -11.52
N ALA A 259 15.68 18.41 -11.62
CA ALA A 259 16.13 19.64 -10.96
C ALA A 259 16.31 19.45 -9.45
N TRP A 260 15.36 18.79 -8.78
CA TRP A 260 15.43 18.48 -7.34
C TRP A 260 16.64 17.61 -6.96
N LEU A 261 17.09 16.75 -7.88
CA LEU A 261 18.26 15.89 -7.67
C LEU A 261 19.56 16.58 -8.08
N THR A 262 19.49 17.75 -8.73
CA THR A 262 20.65 18.55 -9.17
C THR A 262 20.93 19.70 -8.21
N GLU A 263 19.91 20.52 -7.93
CA GLU A 263 20.00 21.80 -7.23
C GLU A 263 20.05 21.66 -5.70
N GLU A 264 19.36 20.66 -5.16
CA GLU A 264 19.32 20.43 -3.72
C GLU A 264 20.40 19.43 -3.26
N ASP A 265 20.93 19.67 -2.07
CA ASP A 265 21.71 18.66 -1.36
C ASP A 265 20.76 17.66 -0.70
N VAL A 266 20.33 16.69 -1.51
CA VAL A 266 19.42 15.60 -1.10
C VAL A 266 19.96 14.76 0.06
N THR A 267 21.26 14.87 0.36
CA THR A 267 21.90 14.13 1.45
C THR A 267 21.63 14.75 2.83
N LEU A 268 21.15 16.00 2.86
CA LEU A 268 20.73 16.66 4.10
C LEU A 268 19.28 16.34 4.48
N TRP A 269 18.49 15.84 3.54
CA TRP A 269 17.07 15.59 3.74
C TRP A 269 16.77 14.58 4.86
N PRO A 270 17.53 13.49 5.05
CA PRO A 270 17.31 12.58 6.19
C PRO A 270 17.45 13.29 7.54
N GLU A 271 18.40 14.22 7.70
CA GLU A 271 18.55 14.97 8.95
C GLU A 271 17.40 15.96 9.16
N GLN A 272 16.97 16.64 8.09
CA GLN A 272 15.85 17.57 8.13
C GLN A 272 14.56 16.87 8.56
N LEU A 273 14.31 15.66 8.04
CA LEU A 273 13.12 14.88 8.37
C LEU A 273 13.19 14.31 9.80
N LEU A 274 14.39 14.11 10.37
CA LEU A 274 14.54 13.74 11.79
C LEU A 274 14.09 14.87 12.73
N ALA A 275 14.33 16.13 12.35
CA ALA A 275 13.93 17.28 13.16
C ALA A 275 12.40 17.34 13.37
N GLU A 276 11.64 16.75 12.45
CA GLU A 276 10.22 16.42 12.58
C GLU A 276 10.06 15.13 13.41
N LYS A 277 10.47 15.24 14.68
CA LYS A 277 10.43 14.29 15.81
C LYS A 277 9.89 12.87 15.51
N GLU A 278 10.80 11.89 15.57
CA GLU A 278 10.59 10.43 15.75
C GLU A 278 10.22 9.58 14.52
N LEU A 279 10.13 10.14 13.31
CA LEU A 279 9.77 9.35 12.11
C LEU A 279 10.87 8.34 11.69
N ILE A 280 12.12 8.79 11.59
CA ILE A 280 13.22 7.95 11.07
C ILE A 280 13.64 6.86 12.06
N GLY A 281 13.48 7.08 13.36
CA GLY A 281 13.80 6.06 14.38
C GLY A 281 12.97 4.78 14.27
N GLN A 282 11.85 4.81 13.54
CA GLN A 282 10.96 3.67 13.32
C GLN A 282 11.18 2.99 11.97
N TRP A 283 12.14 3.48 11.18
CA TRP A 283 12.52 2.88 9.91
C TRP A 283 13.03 1.46 10.12
N ARG A 284 12.62 0.53 9.24
CA ARG A 284 13.13 -0.84 9.26
C ARG A 284 13.71 -1.18 7.91
N PHE A 285 15.01 -1.45 7.88
CA PHE A 285 15.69 -1.83 6.65
C PHE A 285 15.53 -3.34 6.36
N PRO A 286 15.53 -3.76 5.08
CA PRO A 286 15.15 -5.13 4.68
C PRO A 286 16.04 -6.27 5.21
N ARG A 287 17.27 -5.96 5.65
CA ARG A 287 18.25 -6.96 6.13
C ARG A 287 18.62 -6.79 7.61
N GLU A 288 17.98 -5.89 8.36
CA GLU A 288 18.23 -5.74 9.79
C GLU A 288 17.55 -6.87 10.59
N ARG A 289 18.35 -7.87 10.97
CA ARG A 289 17.89 -8.96 11.85
C ARG A 289 17.86 -8.50 13.31
N GLY A 290 16.80 -7.78 13.67
CA GLY A 290 16.28 -7.75 15.05
C GLY A 290 17.04 -6.93 16.10
N GLU A 291 18.09 -6.19 15.75
CA GLU A 291 18.66 -5.19 16.65
C GLU A 291 18.10 -3.81 16.30
N GLU A 292 17.49 -3.12 17.27
CA GLU A 292 17.06 -1.73 17.12
C GLU A 292 18.30 -0.85 16.87
N ARG A 293 18.48 -0.43 15.63
CA ARG A 293 19.57 0.48 15.26
C ARG A 293 19.27 1.86 15.83
N ALA A 294 20.29 2.50 16.39
CA ALA A 294 20.17 3.88 16.86
C ALA A 294 19.69 4.80 15.71
N PRO A 295 18.84 5.80 15.97
CA PRO A 295 18.34 6.72 14.94
C PRO A 295 19.46 7.37 14.12
N GLU A 296 20.59 7.68 14.74
CA GLU A 296 21.78 8.23 14.07
C GLU A 296 22.31 7.28 12.98
N GLY A 297 22.25 5.97 13.22
CA GLY A 297 22.64 4.96 12.24
C GLY A 297 21.67 4.86 11.06
N ALA A 298 20.37 5.04 11.30
CA ALA A 298 19.36 5.04 10.24
C ALA A 298 19.48 6.27 9.33
N ILE A 299 19.78 7.44 9.90
CA ILE A 299 20.02 8.67 9.14
C ILE A 299 21.22 8.50 8.21
N GLU A 300 22.37 8.07 8.74
CA GLU A 300 23.58 7.89 7.93
C GLU A 300 23.37 6.86 6.81
N GLN A 301 22.59 5.81 7.07
CA GLN A 301 22.19 4.84 6.06
C GLN A 301 21.33 5.48 4.96
N LEU A 302 20.31 6.26 5.32
CA LEU A 302 19.46 6.97 4.35
C LEU A 302 20.26 8.00 3.56
N LYS A 303 21.19 8.72 4.18
CA LYS A 303 22.11 9.61 3.45
C LYS A 303 22.92 8.85 2.41
N HIS A 304 23.41 7.66 2.76
CA HIS A 304 24.12 6.81 1.83
C HIS A 304 23.24 6.39 0.66
N TYR A 305 22.00 5.98 0.92
CA TYR A 305 21.03 5.61 -0.13
C TYR A 305 20.66 6.78 -1.04
N MET A 306 20.48 7.98 -0.49
CA MET A 306 20.24 9.20 -1.27
C MET A 306 21.42 9.56 -2.16
N ARG A 307 22.67 9.41 -1.66
CA ARG A 307 23.89 9.59 -2.47
C ARG A 307 23.97 8.58 -3.61
N LEU A 308 23.61 7.33 -3.32
CA LEU A 308 23.60 6.24 -4.29
C LEU A 308 22.58 6.48 -5.41
N LEU A 309 21.36 6.89 -5.05
CA LEU A 309 20.31 7.26 -5.99
C LEU A 309 20.76 8.39 -6.93
N ARG A 310 21.32 9.47 -6.37
CA ARG A 310 21.89 10.57 -7.17
C ARG A 310 22.94 10.04 -8.15
N THR A 311 23.88 9.24 -7.66
CA THR A 311 25.01 8.71 -8.45
C THR A 311 24.53 7.85 -9.62
N ARG A 312 23.61 6.91 -9.38
CA ARG A 312 23.12 6.00 -10.42
C ARG A 312 22.21 6.70 -11.44
N TRP A 313 21.34 7.59 -10.98
CA TRP A 313 20.50 8.38 -11.89
C TRP A 313 21.35 9.33 -12.75
N GLU A 314 22.38 9.97 -12.17
CA GLU A 314 23.30 10.81 -12.91
C GLU A 314 24.15 10.01 -13.93
N ALA A 315 24.59 8.81 -13.56
CA ALA A 315 25.29 7.91 -14.48
C ALA A 315 24.40 7.52 -15.67
N ALA A 316 23.12 7.22 -15.43
CA ALA A 316 22.13 6.94 -16.46
C ALA A 316 21.89 8.18 -17.36
N ALA A 317 21.61 9.34 -16.77
CA ALA A 317 21.39 10.58 -17.52
C ALA A 317 22.59 10.97 -18.41
N ARG A 318 23.81 10.70 -17.93
CA ARG A 318 25.06 10.98 -18.67
C ARG A 318 25.47 9.88 -19.65
N ALA A 319 24.77 8.76 -19.71
CA ALA A 319 25.09 7.71 -20.65
C ALA A 319 24.76 8.18 -22.08
N GLY A 320 25.80 8.26 -22.91
CA GLY A 320 25.73 8.88 -24.25
C GLY A 320 24.91 8.12 -25.31
N SER A 321 24.23 7.02 -24.96
CA SER A 321 23.31 6.30 -25.85
C SER A 321 22.27 5.51 -25.06
N ALA A 322 21.15 5.14 -25.69
CA ALA A 322 20.12 4.32 -25.07
C ALA A 322 20.64 2.93 -24.65
N GLU A 323 21.52 2.33 -25.46
CA GLU A 323 22.18 1.05 -25.13
C GLU A 323 23.03 1.16 -23.86
N ARG A 324 23.88 2.18 -23.76
CA ARG A 324 24.68 2.40 -22.54
C ARG A 324 23.83 2.70 -21.31
N ARG A 325 22.70 3.40 -21.49
CA ARG A 325 21.73 3.60 -20.39
C ARG A 325 21.13 2.29 -19.93
N GLN A 326 20.78 1.41 -20.86
CA GLN A 326 20.31 0.06 -20.53
C GLN A 326 21.38 -0.75 -19.80
N ASP A 327 22.66 -0.62 -20.16
CA ASP A 327 23.76 -1.29 -19.44
C ASP A 327 23.90 -0.78 -17.99
N VAL A 328 23.91 0.56 -17.81
CA VAL A 328 23.96 1.20 -16.48
C VAL A 328 22.74 0.81 -15.64
N CYS A 329 21.57 0.73 -16.26
CA CYS A 329 20.36 0.27 -15.59
C CYS A 329 20.47 -1.22 -15.22
N ALA A 330 20.88 -2.07 -16.16
CA ALA A 330 20.99 -3.51 -15.96
C ALA A 330 22.00 -3.87 -14.85
N GLU A 331 23.08 -3.09 -14.70
CA GLU A 331 24.04 -3.18 -13.58
C GLU A 331 23.36 -3.17 -12.21
N VAL A 332 22.37 -2.29 -12.03
CA VAL A 332 21.67 -2.13 -10.75
C VAL A 332 20.81 -3.34 -10.39
N PHE A 333 20.25 -4.03 -11.40
CA PHE A 333 19.23 -5.08 -11.22
C PHE A 333 19.77 -6.50 -11.46
N ARG A 334 21.09 -6.67 -11.37
CA ARG A 334 21.75 -7.97 -11.48
C ARG A 334 21.53 -8.83 -10.23
N ALA A 335 21.81 -10.12 -10.39
CA ALA A 335 21.52 -11.15 -9.38
C ALA A 335 22.70 -11.50 -8.47
N GLU A 336 23.75 -10.66 -8.43
CA GLU A 336 24.92 -10.91 -7.59
C GLU A 336 24.67 -10.41 -6.17
N GLU A 337 25.14 -11.14 -5.14
CA GLU A 337 24.76 -10.89 -3.74
C GLU A 337 25.15 -9.47 -3.25
N GLU A 338 26.25 -8.90 -3.75
CA GLU A 338 26.69 -7.53 -3.46
C GLU A 338 25.88 -6.48 -4.24
N GLU A 339 25.52 -6.77 -5.50
CA GLU A 339 24.72 -5.88 -6.35
C GLU A 339 23.24 -5.86 -5.93
N GLU A 340 22.72 -6.96 -5.35
CA GLU A 340 21.40 -6.98 -4.73
C GLU A 340 21.29 -5.93 -3.60
N GLU A 341 22.37 -5.67 -2.85
CA GLU A 341 22.36 -4.65 -1.79
C GLU A 341 22.19 -3.25 -2.35
N GLU A 342 22.80 -2.97 -3.50
CA GLU A 342 22.66 -1.70 -4.20
C GLU A 342 21.22 -1.49 -4.68
N GLU A 343 20.59 -2.50 -5.26
CA GLU A 343 19.18 -2.44 -5.66
C GLU A 343 18.27 -2.08 -4.47
N TYR A 344 18.35 -2.84 -3.37
CA TYR A 344 17.52 -2.59 -2.19
C TYR A 344 17.80 -1.23 -1.56
N ALA A 345 19.06 -0.77 -1.58
CA ALA A 345 19.41 0.57 -1.12
C ALA A 345 18.70 1.66 -1.93
N LEU A 346 18.64 1.52 -3.26
CA LEU A 346 17.91 2.45 -4.12
C LEU A 346 16.39 2.39 -3.89
N LEU A 347 15.83 1.20 -3.68
CA LEU A 347 14.40 1.03 -3.39
C LEU A 347 14.02 1.66 -2.03
N GLU A 348 14.90 1.58 -1.04
CA GLU A 348 14.76 2.29 0.24
C GLU A 348 14.89 3.82 0.10
N ALA A 349 15.77 4.30 -0.81
CA ALA A 349 15.83 5.73 -1.14
C ALA A 349 14.50 6.23 -1.72
N LEU A 350 13.87 5.46 -2.61
CA LEU A 350 12.55 5.76 -3.15
C LEU A 350 11.48 5.84 -2.06
N LYS A 351 11.45 4.87 -1.14
CA LYS A 351 10.55 4.92 0.03
C LYS A 351 10.78 6.19 0.84
N PHE A 352 12.03 6.58 1.08
CA PHE A 352 12.33 7.80 1.82
C PHE A 352 11.82 9.05 1.11
N LEU A 353 11.99 9.14 -0.21
CA LEU A 353 11.43 10.22 -1.02
C LEU A 353 9.90 10.28 -0.91
N MET A 354 9.22 9.13 -0.95
CA MET A 354 7.78 9.05 -0.75
C MET A 354 7.38 9.58 0.63
N LEU A 355 8.07 9.20 1.70
CA LEU A 355 7.79 9.71 3.05
C LEU A 355 7.98 11.23 3.14
N ARG A 356 9.10 11.75 2.64
CA ARG A 356 9.37 13.20 2.62
C ARG A 356 8.26 13.95 1.87
N THR A 357 7.87 13.45 0.71
CA THR A 357 6.80 14.04 -0.11
C THR A 357 5.46 14.00 0.63
N ALA A 358 5.15 12.89 1.33
CA ALA A 358 3.96 12.78 2.16
C ALA A 358 3.97 13.80 3.30
N CYS A 359 5.09 14.03 3.98
CA CYS A 359 5.22 15.08 5.00
C CYS A 359 4.96 16.48 4.43
N GLN A 360 5.55 16.81 3.28
CA GLN A 360 5.38 18.11 2.64
C GLN A 360 3.92 18.36 2.20
N LEU A 361 3.30 17.37 1.56
CA LEU A 361 1.90 17.45 1.12
C LEU A 361 0.96 17.54 2.32
N HIS A 362 1.18 16.76 3.37
CA HIS A 362 0.39 16.81 4.59
C HIS A 362 0.52 18.18 5.30
N ALA A 363 1.73 18.74 5.39
CA ALA A 363 1.94 20.06 5.99
C ALA A 363 1.19 21.15 5.20
N ARG A 364 1.22 21.10 3.87
CA ARG A 364 0.44 22.00 2.99
C ARG A 364 -1.05 21.81 3.18
N MET A 365 -1.52 20.57 3.25
CA MET A 365 -2.92 20.22 3.50
C MET A 365 -3.43 20.83 4.81
N LEU A 366 -2.65 20.71 5.91
CA LEU A 366 -2.99 21.31 7.20
C LEU A 366 -2.97 22.85 7.18
N GLN A 367 -2.16 23.46 6.33
CA GLN A 367 -2.12 24.91 6.13
C GLN A 367 -3.28 25.42 5.25
N GLY A 368 -4.16 24.54 4.77
CA GLY A 368 -5.23 24.89 3.84
C GLY A 368 -4.73 25.29 2.44
N ALA A 369 -3.49 24.93 2.09
CA ALA A 369 -2.96 25.13 0.76
C ALA A 369 -3.59 24.13 -0.21
N ASP A 370 -3.57 24.47 -1.50
CA ASP A 370 -4.00 23.56 -2.55
C ASP A 370 -3.04 22.36 -2.62
N VAL A 371 -3.61 21.15 -2.58
CA VAL A 371 -2.90 19.88 -2.63
C VAL A 371 -3.63 18.91 -3.55
N PRO A 372 -2.93 17.97 -4.20
CA PRO A 372 -3.54 17.03 -5.13
C PRO A 372 -4.61 16.16 -4.46
N VAL A 373 -5.63 15.73 -5.21
CA VAL A 373 -6.75 14.94 -4.67
C VAL A 373 -6.27 13.67 -3.97
N PHE A 374 -5.27 12.97 -4.53
CA PHE A 374 -4.74 11.76 -3.92
C PHE A 374 -4.15 12.01 -2.51
N CYS A 375 -3.68 13.22 -2.19
CA CYS A 375 -3.19 13.56 -0.86
C CYS A 375 -4.31 13.44 0.18
N TRP A 376 -5.49 13.98 -0.14
CA TRP A 376 -6.67 13.83 0.72
C TRP A 376 -7.06 12.36 0.88
N LEU A 377 -7.04 11.59 -0.21
CA LEU A 377 -7.37 10.16 -0.16
C LEU A 377 -6.35 9.36 0.67
N LEU A 378 -5.05 9.68 0.54
CA LEU A 378 -3.97 9.04 1.28
C LEU A 378 -4.16 9.20 2.79
N PHE A 379 -4.50 10.43 3.23
CA PHE A 379 -4.66 10.79 4.64
C PHE A 379 -6.10 10.63 5.17
N ALA A 380 -7.08 10.33 4.32
CA ALA A 380 -8.43 9.95 4.75
C ALA A 380 -8.53 8.50 5.24
N ARG A 381 -7.54 7.65 4.94
CA ARG A 381 -7.49 6.26 5.41
C ARG A 381 -7.30 6.22 6.93
N ASP A 382 -8.12 5.42 7.62
CA ASP A 382 -8.03 5.23 9.09
C ASP A 382 -6.64 4.76 9.55
N SER A 383 -5.92 4.00 8.70
CA SER A 383 -4.58 3.50 8.96
C SER A 383 -3.46 4.47 8.59
N SER A 384 -3.77 5.61 7.95
CA SER A 384 -2.78 6.55 7.42
C SER A 384 -3.18 8.03 7.61
N PRO A 385 -3.74 8.49 8.74
CA PRO A 385 -4.24 9.87 8.86
C PRO A 385 -3.14 10.93 8.97
N CYS A 386 -1.88 10.53 9.12
CA CYS A 386 -0.72 11.43 9.14
C CYS A 386 0.54 10.69 8.64
N PRO A 387 1.61 11.41 8.26
CA PRO A 387 2.83 10.80 7.73
C PRO A 387 3.47 9.76 8.66
N ARG A 388 3.34 9.94 9.98
CA ARG A 388 3.79 8.96 10.97
C ARG A 388 3.08 7.62 10.83
N LEU A 389 1.75 7.64 10.76
CA LEU A 389 0.97 6.41 10.63
C LEU A 389 1.06 5.82 9.22
N PHE A 390 1.22 6.66 8.19
CA PHE A 390 1.57 6.21 6.85
C PHE A 390 2.87 5.38 6.85
N LEU A 391 3.93 5.89 7.49
CA LEU A 391 5.18 5.15 7.65
C LEU A 391 4.97 3.82 8.40
N THR A 392 4.33 3.88 9.56
CA THR A 392 4.27 2.72 10.47
C THR A 392 3.32 1.62 10.02
N ASN A 393 2.32 1.93 9.19
CA ASN A 393 1.27 1.00 8.82
C ASN A 393 1.30 0.61 7.34
N HIS A 394 1.97 1.41 6.48
CA HIS A 394 2.02 1.15 5.04
C HIS A 394 3.47 1.09 4.56
N LEU A 395 4.18 2.23 4.55
CA LEU A 395 5.47 2.34 3.85
C LEU A 395 6.54 1.38 4.41
N ARG A 396 6.57 1.12 5.72
CA ARG A 396 7.51 0.15 6.31
C ARG A 396 7.31 -1.29 5.81
N HIS A 397 6.09 -1.62 5.37
CA HIS A 397 5.71 -2.96 4.94
C HIS A 397 6.05 -3.20 3.47
N VAL A 398 6.26 -2.12 2.72
CA VAL A 398 6.73 -2.14 1.33
C VAL A 398 8.07 -2.83 1.28
N GLY A 399 8.13 -3.94 0.54
CA GLY A 399 9.30 -4.80 0.44
C GLY A 399 9.40 -5.92 1.46
N VAL A 400 8.51 -5.97 2.45
CA VAL A 400 8.52 -6.98 3.54
C VAL A 400 7.28 -7.85 3.48
N SER A 401 6.10 -7.26 3.69
CA SER A 401 4.82 -7.99 3.79
C SER A 401 3.75 -7.50 2.81
N GLY A 402 4.00 -6.42 2.07
CA GLY A 402 3.10 -5.93 1.02
C GLY A 402 3.83 -5.06 -0.01
N GLY A 403 3.22 -4.85 -1.17
CA GLY A 403 3.66 -3.87 -2.17
C GLY A 403 3.01 -2.51 -1.99
N LEU A 404 3.21 -1.60 -2.95
CA LEU A 404 2.50 -0.32 -2.98
C LEU A 404 1.01 -0.50 -3.30
N GLU A 405 0.16 0.24 -2.59
CA GLU A 405 -1.25 0.40 -2.95
C GLU A 405 -1.42 1.43 -4.09
N GLN A 406 -2.58 1.42 -4.76
CA GLN A 406 -2.84 2.34 -5.89
C GLN A 406 -2.67 3.82 -5.51
N VAL A 407 -3.16 4.25 -4.34
CA VAL A 407 -3.00 5.65 -3.89
C VAL A 407 -1.51 6.00 -3.63
N GLU A 408 -0.68 5.01 -3.33
CA GLU A 408 0.75 5.18 -3.08
C GLU A 408 1.55 5.24 -4.39
N MET A 409 1.01 4.76 -5.51
CA MET A 409 1.58 4.99 -6.85
C MET A 409 1.55 6.47 -7.23
N PHE A 410 0.50 7.22 -6.85
CA PHE A 410 0.47 8.68 -7.02
C PHE A 410 1.58 9.35 -6.22
N LEU A 411 1.77 8.93 -4.96
CA LEU A 411 2.83 9.43 -4.10
C LEU A 411 4.22 9.12 -4.68
N LEU A 412 4.41 7.93 -5.27
CA LEU A 412 5.65 7.57 -5.96
C LEU A 412 5.92 8.48 -7.16
N GLY A 413 4.92 8.72 -8.01
CA GLY A 413 5.03 9.64 -9.14
C GLY A 413 5.41 11.05 -8.69
N TYR A 414 4.73 11.56 -7.65
CA TYR A 414 5.05 12.86 -7.04
C TYR A 414 6.45 12.93 -6.44
N ALA A 415 6.89 11.87 -5.75
CA ALA A 415 8.20 11.80 -5.12
C ALA A 415 9.35 11.80 -6.13
N LEU A 416 9.11 11.27 -7.33
CA LEU A 416 10.11 11.19 -8.41
C LEU A 416 9.99 12.32 -9.44
N GLN A 417 8.88 13.09 -9.42
CA GLN A 417 8.46 13.98 -10.50
C GLN A 417 8.41 13.23 -11.84
N GLN A 418 7.72 12.09 -11.84
CA GLN A 418 7.53 11.22 -12.99
C GLN A 418 6.04 10.89 -13.15
N THR A 419 5.55 10.88 -14.37
CA THR A 419 4.23 10.32 -14.67
C THR A 419 4.37 8.83 -14.96
N ILE A 420 3.77 7.99 -14.14
CA ILE A 420 3.78 6.54 -14.31
C ILE A 420 2.49 6.14 -15.04
N LYS A 421 2.60 5.88 -16.34
CA LYS A 421 1.51 5.37 -17.18
C LYS A 421 1.43 3.85 -17.04
N VAL A 422 0.34 3.35 -16.47
CA VAL A 422 0.14 1.91 -16.23
C VAL A 422 -0.97 1.38 -17.12
N TYR A 423 -0.66 0.34 -17.89
CA TYR A 423 -1.66 -0.45 -18.59
C TYR A 423 -2.14 -1.56 -17.66
N ARG A 424 -3.35 -1.39 -17.13
CA ARG A 424 -4.02 -2.34 -16.23
C ARG A 424 -4.77 -3.36 -17.07
N LEU A 425 -4.09 -4.45 -17.42
CA LEU A 425 -4.57 -5.41 -18.43
C LEU A 425 -5.89 -6.07 -18.05
N TYR A 426 -6.16 -6.22 -16.76
CA TYR A 426 -7.42 -6.75 -16.23
C TYR A 426 -8.58 -5.74 -16.30
N LYS A 427 -8.31 -4.52 -16.77
CA LYS A 427 -9.25 -3.42 -17.03
C LYS A 427 -9.34 -3.08 -18.52
N ALA A 428 -8.91 -3.96 -19.42
CA ALA A 428 -8.85 -3.71 -20.87
C ALA A 428 -10.20 -3.38 -21.57
N ASP A 429 -11.33 -3.54 -20.88
CA ASP A 429 -12.65 -3.17 -21.39
C ASP A 429 -13.21 -1.90 -20.72
N THR A 430 -12.42 -1.21 -19.90
CA THR A 430 -12.84 -0.01 -19.17
C THR A 430 -11.92 1.16 -19.47
N GLU A 431 -12.35 2.36 -19.08
CA GLU A 431 -11.53 3.58 -19.15
C GLU A 431 -10.27 3.51 -18.26
N GLU A 432 -10.26 2.62 -17.26
CA GLU A 432 -9.11 2.40 -16.39
C GLU A 432 -8.01 1.54 -17.03
N PHE A 433 -8.20 1.05 -18.26
CA PHE A 433 -7.17 0.27 -18.97
C PHE A 433 -5.82 0.98 -18.97
N VAL A 434 -5.83 2.30 -19.16
CA VAL A 434 -4.65 3.16 -19.01
C VAL A 434 -4.90 4.12 -17.86
N THR A 435 -4.12 4.00 -16.80
CA THR A 435 -4.16 4.91 -15.64
C THR A 435 -2.83 5.65 -15.52
N TYR A 436 -2.87 6.91 -15.10
CA TYR A 436 -1.70 7.76 -14.92
C TYR A 436 -1.49 8.08 -13.44
N TYR A 437 -0.26 7.93 -12.96
CA TYR A 437 0.14 8.26 -11.60
C TYR A 437 1.29 9.27 -11.59
N PRO A 438 1.05 10.57 -11.30
CA PRO A 438 -0.28 11.15 -11.13
C PRO A 438 -0.98 11.47 -12.46
N ASP A 439 -2.26 11.80 -12.37
CA ASP A 439 -3.13 12.17 -13.49
C ASP A 439 -3.11 13.68 -13.82
N ASP A 440 -2.58 14.50 -12.92
CA ASP A 440 -2.51 15.96 -13.04
C ASP A 440 -1.21 16.50 -13.67
N HIS A 441 -0.20 15.63 -13.89
CA HIS A 441 1.09 16.01 -14.51
C HIS A 441 1.43 15.26 -15.81
N THR A 442 0.41 14.72 -16.50
CA THR A 442 0.57 13.88 -17.71
C THR A 442 1.26 14.56 -18.90
N LYS A 443 1.44 15.88 -18.86
CA LYS A 443 2.07 16.67 -19.94
C LYS A 443 3.39 17.33 -19.53
N ASP A 444 3.63 17.48 -18.23
CA ASP A 444 4.70 18.33 -17.70
C ASP A 444 5.87 17.51 -17.13
N TRP A 445 5.62 16.25 -16.74
CA TRP A 445 6.65 15.36 -16.20
C TRP A 445 7.06 14.29 -17.22
N PRO A 446 8.32 13.81 -17.18
CA PRO A 446 8.72 12.66 -17.98
C PRO A 446 7.84 11.45 -17.64
N CYS A 447 7.48 10.69 -18.66
CA CYS A 447 6.52 9.59 -18.54
C CYS A 447 7.23 8.24 -18.66
N VAL A 448 7.03 7.37 -17.68
CA VAL A 448 7.44 5.96 -17.73
C VAL A 448 6.23 5.06 -17.89
N CYS A 449 6.37 3.96 -18.63
CA CYS A 449 5.27 3.02 -18.88
C CYS A 449 5.46 1.70 -18.12
N LEU A 450 4.40 1.17 -17.52
CA LEU A 450 4.35 -0.15 -16.88
C LEU A 450 3.14 -0.96 -17.37
N LEU A 451 3.19 -2.28 -17.26
CA LEU A 451 2.03 -3.16 -17.44
C LEU A 451 1.71 -3.86 -16.12
N THR A 452 0.43 -4.03 -15.78
CA THR A 452 0.05 -4.85 -14.62
C THR A 452 -1.14 -5.74 -14.92
N GLU A 453 -1.11 -6.95 -14.37
CA GLU A 453 -2.17 -7.95 -14.51
C GLU A 453 -3.17 -7.90 -13.36
N ASP A 454 -2.83 -7.25 -12.23
CA ASP A 454 -3.61 -7.29 -10.98
C ASP A 454 -3.34 -6.15 -9.98
N ASP A 455 -2.61 -5.09 -10.38
CA ASP A 455 -2.09 -4.00 -9.53
C ASP A 455 -1.11 -4.40 -8.41
N ARG A 456 -0.66 -5.66 -8.38
CA ARG A 456 0.37 -6.15 -7.44
C ARG A 456 1.67 -6.45 -8.18
N HIS A 457 1.56 -6.96 -9.39
CA HIS A 457 2.69 -7.34 -10.23
C HIS A 457 2.80 -6.40 -11.43
N TYR A 458 3.93 -5.69 -11.52
CA TYR A 458 4.22 -4.71 -12.57
C TYR A 458 5.36 -5.21 -13.45
N ASN A 459 5.15 -5.25 -14.75
CA ASN A 459 6.17 -5.58 -15.73
C ASN A 459 6.58 -4.34 -16.54
N VAL A 460 7.75 -4.39 -17.16
CA VAL A 460 8.30 -3.28 -17.94
C VAL A 460 8.08 -3.54 -19.43
N PRO A 461 7.22 -2.78 -20.13
CA PRO A 461 7.08 -2.88 -21.58
C PRO A 461 8.30 -2.28 -22.28
N VAL A 462 8.64 -2.85 -23.45
CA VAL A 462 9.75 -2.39 -24.30
C VAL A 462 9.21 -1.96 -25.66
N SER A 463 9.52 -0.71 -26.03
CA SER A 463 9.20 -0.15 -27.35
C SER A 463 10.29 -0.49 -28.36
N GLU A 464 9.94 -0.49 -29.66
CA GLU A 464 10.98 -0.43 -30.70
C GLU A 464 11.77 0.88 -30.53
N SER A 465 13.11 0.77 -30.48
CA SER A 465 14.00 1.93 -30.46
C SER A 465 13.65 2.89 -31.61
N GLU A 466 13.43 4.17 -31.31
CA GLU A 466 13.08 5.21 -32.30
C GLU A 466 14.11 5.36 -33.43
N GLU A 467 15.30 4.74 -33.31
CA GLU A 467 16.31 4.70 -34.37
C GLU A 467 15.86 4.02 -35.68
N LEU A 468 14.83 3.17 -35.65
CA LEU A 468 14.28 2.51 -36.85
C LEU A 468 13.15 3.29 -37.54
N GLN A 469 12.60 4.33 -36.91
CA GLN A 469 11.58 5.19 -37.55
C GLN A 469 12.21 6.29 -38.41
N GLY A 470 13.46 6.69 -38.13
CA GLY A 470 14.22 7.63 -38.95
C GLY A 470 14.68 7.10 -40.32
N THR A 471 14.46 5.81 -40.61
CA THR A 471 14.79 5.17 -41.90
C THR A 471 13.56 4.82 -42.75
N ARG A 472 12.36 5.24 -42.34
CA ARG A 472 11.10 5.03 -43.08
C ARG A 472 10.40 6.32 -43.55
N LEU A 473 11.15 7.41 -43.72
CA LEU A 473 10.69 8.61 -44.44
C LEU A 473 11.55 8.89 -45.67
#